data_AF-A0A9D5SQG6-F1
#
_entry.id   AF-A0A9D5SQG6-F1
#
_cell.length_a   1.000
_cell.length_b   1.000
_cell.length_c   1.000
_cell.angle_alpha   90.00
_cell.angle_beta   90.00
_cell.angle_gamma   90.00
#
_symmetry.space_group_name_H-M   'P 1'
#
loop_
_entity.id
_entity.type
_entity.pdbx_description
1 polymer ?
#
loop_
_entity_poly.entity_id
_entity_poly.type
_entity_poly.pdbx_seq_one_letter_code
_entity_poly.pdbx_strand_id
1 'polypeptide(L)'
;MKKFLAILLAALMAFTMAACGGAASDDTDAAGNDAASAQNHATCTVTLDSGAVIVIGGAANDTVSKLGDHIDYMEAPSCVHEGSDKVYTYDGYTVTTSPDAAGNEYVAELALTSDVVALDNGVYIGCTLDEVKAAFGDSFEESFGVCKFTLDG
;
A
#
# COMPACT_ATOMS: atom_id res chain seq x y z
N MET A 1 -61.36 11.66 0.27
CA MET A 1 -60.57 12.26 1.37
C MET A 1 -59.18 11.63 1.36
N LYS A 2 -58.27 12.19 0.55
CA LYS A 2 -56.91 11.70 0.26
C LYS A 2 -56.03 12.91 -0.08
N LYS A 3 -56.03 13.91 0.79
CA LYS A 3 -55.25 15.15 0.65
C LYS A 3 -54.72 15.58 2.03
N PHE A 4 -53.93 14.71 2.65
CA PHE A 4 -53.20 15.02 3.89
C PHE A 4 -51.78 14.42 3.90
N LEU A 5 -51.23 14.10 2.72
CA LEU A 5 -49.88 13.55 2.59
C LEU A 5 -49.00 14.51 1.77
N ALA A 6 -48.99 15.78 2.14
CA ALA A 6 -48.20 16.83 1.48
C ALA A 6 -47.73 17.94 2.45
N ILE A 7 -47.67 17.65 3.75
CA ILE A 7 -47.22 18.60 4.80
C ILE A 7 -46.21 17.88 5.71
N LEU A 8 -45.14 17.36 5.11
CA LEU A 8 -43.92 16.96 5.83
C LEU A 8 -42.70 17.28 4.95
N LEU A 9 -42.71 18.48 4.35
CA LEU A 9 -41.65 19.01 3.48
C LEU A 9 -41.47 20.52 3.76
N ALA A 10 -41.41 20.89 5.04
CA ALA A 10 -41.23 22.27 5.49
C ALA A 10 -40.64 22.32 6.91
N ALA A 11 -39.46 21.75 7.12
CA ALA A 11 -38.69 21.95 8.34
C ALA A 11 -37.20 21.61 8.12
N LEU A 12 -36.55 22.30 7.18
CA LEU A 12 -35.09 22.42 7.21
C LEU A 12 -34.68 23.74 6.54
N MET A 13 -34.96 24.83 7.26
CA MET A 13 -34.36 26.14 6.99
C MET A 13 -33.41 26.50 8.12
N ALA A 14 -32.25 26.98 7.69
CA ALA A 14 -31.43 28.01 8.32
C ALA A 14 -30.45 27.61 9.44
N PHE A 15 -29.18 27.51 9.03
CA PHE A 15 -28.05 28.33 9.50
C PHE A 15 -27.84 28.45 11.01
N THR A 16 -26.66 28.03 11.47
CA THR A 16 -25.70 28.96 12.10
C THR A 16 -24.27 28.45 11.95
N MET A 17 -23.46 29.19 11.18
CA MET A 17 -22.01 29.18 11.27
C MET A 17 -21.59 29.73 12.63
N ALA A 18 -20.79 28.97 13.39
CA ALA A 18 -19.99 29.51 14.47
C ALA A 18 -18.68 30.03 13.90
N ALA A 19 -18.69 31.30 13.45
CA ALA A 19 -17.50 32.10 13.28
C ALA A 19 -17.12 32.68 14.65
N CYS A 20 -15.94 32.33 15.16
CA CYS A 20 -15.28 33.06 16.23
C CYS A 20 -13.83 33.31 15.79
N GLY A 21 -13.51 34.57 15.51
CA GLY A 21 -12.13 35.04 15.33
C GLY A 21 -11.41 35.16 16.66
N GLY A 22 -10.11 35.39 16.73
CA GLY A 22 -9.09 35.54 15.69
C GLY A 22 -7.74 35.83 16.36
N ALA A 23 -6.68 35.87 15.57
CA ALA A 23 -5.49 36.69 15.82
C ALA A 23 -4.70 36.80 14.52
N ALA A 24 -4.36 38.02 14.13
CA ALA A 24 -3.53 38.33 12.98
C ALA A 24 -2.07 37.90 13.21
N SER A 25 -1.43 37.36 12.17
CA SER A 25 0.02 37.25 11.98
C SER A 25 0.21 36.99 10.47
N ASP A 26 0.36 38.06 9.69
CA ASP A 26 1.63 38.50 9.10
C ASP A 26 2.05 37.60 7.93
N ASP A 27 1.87 38.13 6.72
CA ASP A 27 2.35 37.52 5.47
C ASP A 27 3.88 37.48 5.51
N THR A 28 4.43 36.27 5.48
CA THR A 28 5.75 36.05 4.91
C THR A 28 5.72 34.72 4.17
N ASP A 29 5.79 34.85 2.85
CA ASP A 29 6.02 33.76 1.92
C ASP A 29 7.20 32.91 2.39
N ALA A 30 6.91 31.70 2.81
CA ALA A 30 7.87 30.61 2.82
C ALA A 30 7.23 29.47 2.04
N ALA A 31 7.83 29.16 0.89
CA ALA A 31 7.65 27.90 0.20
C ALA A 31 8.02 26.76 1.17
N GLY A 32 7.05 26.36 1.97
CA GLY A 32 7.09 25.17 2.79
C GLY A 32 6.79 24.01 1.88
N ASN A 33 7.81 23.27 1.49
CA ASN A 33 7.66 21.93 0.97
C ASN A 33 6.77 21.16 1.94
N ASP A 34 5.52 20.89 1.53
CA ASP A 34 4.63 19.92 2.16
C ASP A 34 5.28 18.54 2.01
N ALA A 35 6.33 18.31 2.78
CA ALA A 35 6.75 16.97 3.13
C ALA A 35 5.61 16.45 4.01
N ALA A 36 4.62 15.84 3.36
CA ALA A 36 3.72 14.88 3.97
C ALA A 36 4.57 14.06 4.94
N SER A 37 4.14 14.02 6.20
CA SER A 37 4.81 13.26 7.24
C SER A 37 4.97 11.82 6.75
N ALA A 38 6.16 11.48 6.26
CA ALA A 38 6.45 10.17 5.75
C ALA A 38 6.34 9.20 6.91
N GLN A 39 5.30 8.36 6.90
CA GLN A 39 5.29 7.19 7.74
C GLN A 39 6.45 6.32 7.26
N ASN A 40 7.51 6.22 8.06
CA ASN A 40 8.65 5.38 7.73
C ASN A 40 8.26 3.91 7.95
N HIS A 41 7.75 3.28 6.91
CA HIS A 41 7.69 1.83 6.85
C HIS A 41 9.11 1.27 6.82
N ALA A 42 9.35 0.19 7.56
CA ALA A 42 10.58 -0.57 7.38
C ALA A 42 10.65 -1.01 5.92
N THR A 43 11.75 -0.67 5.24
CA THR A 43 11.90 -0.95 3.82
C THR A 43 12.73 -2.21 3.60
N CYS A 44 12.33 -3.04 2.65
CA CYS A 44 13.11 -4.19 2.20
C CYS A 44 13.19 -4.15 0.67
N THR A 45 14.41 -4.18 0.13
CA THR A 45 14.62 -4.24 -1.32
C THR A 45 14.75 -5.69 -1.75
N VAL A 46 13.91 -6.10 -2.69
CA VAL A 46 13.92 -7.43 -3.30
C VAL A 46 14.21 -7.27 -4.79
N THR A 47 15.13 -8.07 -5.31
CA THR A 47 15.44 -8.13 -6.74
C THR A 47 14.99 -9.47 -7.29
N LEU A 48 14.32 -9.46 -8.43
CA LEU A 48 13.98 -10.67 -9.18
C LEU A 48 15.13 -11.06 -10.11
N ASP A 49 15.17 -12.32 -10.53
CA ASP A 49 16.12 -12.84 -11.53
C ASP A 49 16.10 -12.09 -12.88
N SER A 50 14.95 -11.53 -13.25
CA SER A 50 14.79 -10.62 -14.38
C SER A 50 15.51 -9.27 -14.24
N GLY A 51 15.98 -8.93 -13.03
CA GLY A 51 16.56 -7.64 -12.67
C GLY A 51 15.54 -6.59 -12.22
N ALA A 52 14.25 -6.93 -12.17
CA ALA A 52 13.23 -6.07 -11.59
C ALA A 52 13.49 -5.84 -10.08
N VAL A 53 13.39 -4.59 -9.64
CA VAL A 53 13.67 -4.19 -8.24
C VAL A 53 12.38 -3.69 -7.59
N ILE A 54 12.01 -4.31 -6.47
CA ILE A 54 10.82 -4.01 -5.68
C ILE A 54 11.26 -3.54 -4.29
N VAL A 55 10.80 -2.37 -3.87
CA VAL A 55 11.09 -1.83 -2.54
C VAL A 55 9.83 -1.96 -1.68
N ILE A 56 9.70 -3.07 -0.96
CA ILE A 56 8.61 -3.29 0.01
C ILE A 56 8.75 -2.24 1.13
N GLY A 57 7.62 -1.65 1.55
CA GLY A 57 7.55 -0.51 2.45
C GLY A 57 7.93 0.83 1.81
N GLY A 58 8.49 0.83 0.60
CA GLY A 58 8.80 2.05 -0.15
C GLY A 58 7.59 2.65 -0.84
N ALA A 59 7.75 3.85 -1.40
CA ALA A 59 6.71 4.53 -2.16
C ALA A 59 6.22 3.67 -3.34
N ALA A 60 4.90 3.49 -3.44
CA ALA A 60 4.28 2.64 -4.45
C ALA A 60 4.57 3.12 -5.87
N ASN A 61 4.39 4.43 -6.13
CA ASN A 61 4.56 5.02 -7.45
C ASN A 61 5.98 4.80 -8.00
N ASP A 62 7.00 5.02 -7.16
CA ASP A 62 8.41 4.86 -7.54
C ASP A 62 8.77 3.42 -7.92
N THR A 63 8.10 2.44 -7.31
CA THR A 63 8.31 1.02 -7.60
C THR A 63 7.52 0.61 -8.85
N VAL A 64 6.21 0.83 -8.86
CA VAL A 64 5.31 0.39 -9.94
C VAL A 64 5.71 1.02 -11.28
N SER A 65 6.07 2.31 -11.31
CA SER A 65 6.49 2.97 -12.55
C SER A 65 7.77 2.39 -13.18
N LYS A 66 8.64 1.74 -12.39
CA LYS A 66 9.89 1.13 -12.88
C LYS A 66 9.69 -0.31 -13.36
N LEU A 67 8.63 -0.99 -12.93
CA LEU A 67 8.33 -2.36 -13.32
C LEU A 67 7.74 -2.47 -14.73
N GLY A 68 7.25 -1.36 -15.29
CA GLY A 68 6.65 -1.31 -16.62
C GLY A 68 5.16 -1.64 -16.60
N ASP A 69 4.65 -2.11 -17.74
CA ASP A 69 3.22 -2.40 -17.90
C ASP A 69 2.83 -3.70 -17.17
N HIS A 70 1.79 -3.62 -16.35
CA HIS A 70 1.17 -4.78 -15.70
C HIS A 70 0.21 -5.49 -16.67
N ILE A 71 0.01 -6.79 -16.45
CA ILE A 71 -0.92 -7.61 -17.26
C ILE A 71 -2.37 -7.50 -16.78
N ASP A 72 -2.57 -7.18 -15.49
CA ASP A 72 -3.89 -7.00 -14.88
C ASP A 72 -3.80 -6.06 -13.67
N TYR A 73 -4.93 -5.45 -13.31
CA TYR A 73 -5.06 -4.53 -12.20
C TYR A 73 -6.39 -4.73 -11.47
N MET A 74 -6.30 -4.86 -10.14
CA MET A 74 -7.47 -4.89 -9.27
C MET A 74 -7.33 -3.87 -8.14
N GLU A 75 -8.46 -3.32 -7.72
CA GLU A 75 -8.53 -2.35 -6.62
C GLU A 75 -9.75 -2.63 -5.75
N ALA A 76 -9.57 -2.59 -4.43
CA ALA A 76 -10.63 -2.74 -3.46
C ALA A 76 -10.44 -1.74 -2.29
N PRO A 77 -11.52 -1.30 -1.62
CA PRO A 77 -11.38 -0.46 -0.44
C PRO A 77 -10.47 -1.11 0.61
N SER A 78 -9.52 -0.35 1.13
CA SER A 78 -8.58 -0.85 2.14
C SER A 78 -9.30 -1.14 3.45
N CYS A 79 -8.90 -2.23 4.11
CA CYS A 79 -9.47 -2.61 5.41
C CYS A 79 -8.90 -1.80 6.58
N VAL A 80 -7.68 -1.27 6.42
CA VAL A 80 -6.89 -0.72 7.54
C VAL A 80 -6.95 0.80 7.56
N HIS A 81 -6.73 1.43 6.41
CA HIS A 81 -6.72 2.89 6.26
C HIS A 81 -7.70 3.34 5.16
N GLU A 82 -8.03 4.64 5.18
CA GLU A 82 -8.85 5.25 4.13
C GLU A 82 -8.10 5.24 2.79
N GLY A 83 -8.79 4.80 1.73
CA GLY A 83 -8.21 4.59 0.40
C GLY A 83 -8.45 3.15 -0.07
N SER A 84 -7.64 2.70 -1.02
CA SER A 84 -7.80 1.39 -1.65
C SER A 84 -6.51 0.59 -1.62
N ASP A 85 -6.63 -0.70 -1.36
CA ASP A 85 -5.59 -1.68 -1.67
C ASP A 85 -5.62 -1.97 -3.17
N LYS A 86 -4.46 -1.97 -3.82
CA LYS A 86 -4.31 -2.20 -5.25
C LYS A 86 -3.39 -3.38 -5.51
N VAL A 87 -3.73 -4.21 -6.48
CA VAL A 87 -2.95 -5.36 -6.90
C VAL A 87 -2.56 -5.17 -8.36
N TYR A 88 -1.27 -5.06 -8.61
CA TYR A 88 -0.67 -5.03 -9.95
C TYR A 88 -0.13 -6.41 -10.28
N THR A 89 -0.68 -7.04 -11.31
CA THR A 89 -0.26 -8.37 -11.75
C THR A 89 0.77 -8.25 -12.86
N TYR A 90 1.88 -8.96 -12.73
CA TYR A 90 2.91 -9.11 -13.75
C TYR A 90 3.05 -10.59 -14.11
N ASP A 91 3.87 -10.90 -15.12
CA ASP A 91 4.13 -12.28 -15.49
C ASP A 91 4.90 -13.00 -14.36
N GLY A 92 4.20 -13.85 -13.61
CA GLY A 92 4.75 -14.67 -12.54
C GLY A 92 4.85 -14.04 -11.14
N TYR A 93 4.39 -12.80 -10.94
CA TYR A 93 4.31 -12.18 -9.61
C TYR A 93 3.26 -11.07 -9.52
N THR A 94 2.86 -10.72 -8.30
CA THR A 94 1.99 -9.57 -8.00
C THR A 94 2.67 -8.60 -7.04
N VAL A 95 2.39 -7.31 -7.22
CA VAL A 95 2.77 -6.26 -6.27
C VAL A 95 1.48 -5.67 -5.69
N THR A 96 1.32 -5.76 -4.38
CA THR A 96 0.19 -5.14 -3.66
C THR A 96 0.65 -3.82 -3.05
N THR A 97 -0.15 -2.77 -3.19
CA THR A 97 0.08 -1.46 -2.57
C THR A 97 -1.09 -1.09 -1.66
N SER A 98 -0.79 -0.41 -0.56
CA SER A 98 -1.79 0.00 0.44
C SER A 98 -1.56 1.45 0.86
N PRO A 99 -2.62 2.18 1.28
CA PRO A 99 -2.49 3.50 1.88
C PRO A 99 -1.98 3.38 3.33
N ASP A 100 -1.10 4.30 3.74
CA ASP A 100 -0.75 4.55 5.14
C ASP A 100 -1.81 5.42 5.84
N ALA A 101 -1.63 5.68 7.14
CA ALA A 101 -2.55 6.51 7.92
C ALA A 101 -2.62 7.99 7.47
N ALA A 102 -1.63 8.45 6.68
CA ALA A 102 -1.59 9.79 6.10
C ALA A 102 -2.13 9.81 4.64
N GLY A 103 -2.51 8.66 4.09
CA GLY A 103 -3.00 8.50 2.72
C GLY A 103 -1.90 8.34 1.66
N ASN A 104 -0.64 8.17 2.05
CA ASN A 104 0.43 7.86 1.08
C ASN A 104 0.39 6.37 0.72
N GLU A 105 0.60 6.04 -0.55
CA GLU A 105 0.65 4.65 -1.00
C GLU A 105 2.06 4.07 -0.92
N TYR A 106 2.19 2.91 -0.30
CA TYR A 106 3.43 2.14 -0.19
C TYR A 106 3.26 0.72 -0.75
N VAL A 107 4.36 0.08 -1.10
CA VAL A 107 4.37 -1.34 -1.50
C VAL A 107 4.20 -2.22 -0.26
N ALA A 108 3.07 -2.89 -0.14
CA ALA A 108 2.75 -3.74 1.01
C ALA A 108 3.27 -5.17 0.85
N GLU A 109 3.28 -5.70 -0.38
CA GLU A 109 3.57 -7.10 -0.63
C GLU A 109 4.15 -7.32 -2.02
N LEU A 110 5.08 -8.27 -2.10
CA LEU A 110 5.46 -8.97 -3.32
C LEU A 110 5.11 -10.44 -3.14
N ALA A 111 4.33 -11.00 -4.06
CA ALA A 111 4.01 -12.42 -4.07
C ALA A 111 4.43 -13.03 -5.41
N LEU A 112 5.25 -14.08 -5.39
CA LEU A 112 5.48 -14.89 -6.58
C LEU A 112 4.24 -15.75 -6.83
N THR A 113 3.79 -15.82 -8.08
CA THR A 113 2.58 -16.56 -8.50
C THR A 113 2.89 -17.69 -9.48
N SER A 114 4.14 -17.77 -9.96
CA SER A 114 4.62 -18.85 -10.82
C SER A 114 6.09 -19.18 -10.52
N ASP A 115 6.50 -20.39 -10.88
CA ASP A 115 7.87 -20.90 -10.85
C ASP A 115 8.76 -20.37 -11.98
N VAL A 116 8.22 -19.57 -12.91
CA VAL A 116 8.99 -18.93 -13.98
C VAL A 116 9.75 -17.68 -13.54
N VAL A 117 9.53 -17.22 -12.29
CA VAL A 117 10.21 -16.09 -11.67
C VAL A 117 10.89 -16.55 -10.39
N ALA A 118 12.12 -16.10 -10.19
CA ALA A 118 12.88 -16.31 -8.97
C ALA A 118 13.30 -14.99 -8.34
N LEU A 119 13.62 -15.03 -7.05
CA LEU A 119 14.43 -14.00 -6.41
C LEU A 119 15.89 -14.11 -6.89
N ASP A 120 16.64 -13.01 -6.85
CA ASP A 120 18.05 -12.98 -7.26
C ASP A 120 18.96 -13.92 -6.46
N ASN A 121 18.55 -14.28 -5.25
CA ASN A 121 19.20 -15.28 -4.39
C ASN A 121 18.83 -16.73 -4.74
N GLY A 122 18.02 -16.96 -5.78
CA GLY A 122 17.66 -18.27 -6.32
C GLY A 122 16.41 -18.91 -5.72
N VAL A 123 15.67 -18.23 -4.83
CA VAL A 123 14.41 -18.76 -4.29
C VAL A 123 13.28 -18.59 -5.30
N TYR A 124 12.53 -19.67 -5.57
CA TYR A 124 11.38 -19.69 -6.47
C TYR A 124 10.31 -20.67 -5.97
N ILE A 125 9.12 -20.64 -6.58
CA ILE A 125 8.06 -21.62 -6.28
C ILE A 125 8.54 -23.01 -6.71
N GLY A 126 8.72 -23.91 -5.75
CA GLY A 126 9.26 -25.26 -5.99
C GLY A 126 10.51 -25.56 -5.19
N CYS A 127 11.16 -24.54 -4.61
CA CYS A 127 12.24 -24.76 -3.64
C CYS A 127 11.78 -25.62 -2.47
N THR A 128 12.68 -26.51 -2.04
CA THR A 128 12.60 -27.18 -0.75
C THR A 128 12.85 -26.18 0.37
N LEU A 129 12.39 -26.49 1.58
CA LEU A 129 12.66 -25.66 2.76
C LEU A 129 14.17 -25.47 3.01
N ASP A 130 14.99 -26.49 2.72
CA ASP A 130 16.44 -26.39 2.90
C ASP A 130 17.09 -25.42 1.92
N GLU A 131 16.59 -25.32 0.68
CA GLU A 131 17.03 -24.31 -0.29
C GLU A 131 16.60 -22.89 0.14
N VAL A 132 15.39 -22.74 0.68
CA VAL A 132 14.90 -21.45 1.21
C VAL A 132 15.74 -21.01 2.42
N LYS A 133 16.08 -21.94 3.33
CA LYS A 133 16.97 -21.66 4.47
C LYS A 133 18.38 -21.30 4.03
N ALA A 134 18.89 -21.90 2.95
CA ALA A 134 20.20 -21.51 2.42
C ALA A 134 20.21 -20.05 1.95
N ALA A 135 19.07 -19.51 1.53
CA ALA A 135 18.92 -18.13 1.08
C ALA A 135 18.60 -17.13 2.21
N PHE A 136 17.74 -17.50 3.17
CA PHE A 136 17.24 -16.59 4.22
C PHE A 136 17.70 -16.92 5.65
N GLY A 137 18.46 -18.00 5.83
CA GLY A 137 18.93 -18.48 7.13
C GLY A 137 17.99 -19.49 7.79
N ASP A 138 18.41 -20.04 8.94
CA ASP A 138 17.67 -21.10 9.65
C ASP A 138 16.64 -20.57 10.67
N SER A 139 16.58 -19.26 10.88
CA SER A 139 15.68 -18.65 11.87
C SER A 139 14.37 -18.23 11.22
N PHE A 140 13.31 -19.01 11.46
CA PHE A 140 11.97 -18.74 10.96
C PHE A 140 10.90 -19.20 11.96
N GLU A 141 9.70 -18.63 11.85
CA GLU A 141 8.50 -19.08 12.54
C GLU A 141 7.70 -19.99 11.60
N GLU A 142 7.21 -21.13 12.09
CA GLU A 142 6.34 -22.02 11.31
C GLU A 142 4.95 -22.09 11.95
N SER A 143 3.92 -21.84 11.14
CA SER A 143 2.52 -21.98 11.58
C SER A 143 1.61 -22.28 10.40
N PHE A 144 0.71 -23.25 10.55
CA PHE A 144 -0.25 -23.66 9.51
C PHE A 144 0.37 -23.97 8.13
N GLY A 145 1.60 -24.51 8.12
CA GLY A 145 2.33 -24.82 6.88
C GLY A 145 2.97 -23.59 6.21
N VAL A 146 2.97 -22.43 6.86
CA VAL A 146 3.65 -21.21 6.41
C VAL A 146 4.95 -21.06 7.19
N CYS A 147 6.07 -20.90 6.48
CA CYS A 147 7.36 -20.52 7.04
C CYS A 147 7.56 -19.02 6.89
N LYS A 148 7.78 -18.32 8.00
CA LYS A 148 7.98 -16.88 8.04
C LYS A 148 9.41 -16.55 8.46
N PHE A 149 10.17 -16.02 7.51
CA PHE A 149 11.51 -15.47 7.76
C PHE A 149 11.38 -13.98 8.06
N THR A 150 12.09 -13.50 9.09
CA THR A 150 12.19 -12.07 9.38
C THR A 150 13.58 -11.62 8.93
N LEU A 151 13.63 -10.69 7.98
CA LEU A 151 14.87 -10.13 7.46
C LEU A 151 15.19 -8.84 8.21
N ASP A 152 16.45 -8.64 8.58
CA ASP A 152 16.94 -7.36 9.08
C ASP A 152 17.02 -6.37 7.90
N GLY A 153 16.30 -5.25 8.01
CA GLY A 153 16.24 -4.19 6.99
C GLY A 153 17.41 -3.22 7.02
#